data_AF-A0A326GHQ0-F1
#
_entry.id   AF-A0A326GHQ0-F1
#
_cell.length_a   1.000
_cell.length_b   1.000
_cell.length_c   1.000
_cell.angle_alpha   90.00
_cell.angle_beta   90.00
_cell.angle_gamma   90.00
#
_symmetry.space_group_name_H-M   'P 1'
#
loop_
_entity.id
_entity.type
_entity.pdbx_description
1 polymer ?
#
loop_
_entity_poly.entity_id
_entity_poly.type
_entity_poly.pdbx_seq_one_letter_code
_entity_poly.pdbx_strand_id
1 'polypeptide(L)' 'MTDDPVARNRWLVLVAIRIATAMGAVFGLIVLARAPDTGMRVLGAAIVLSALYAMAVVPRGLTAKWRSK' A
#
# COMPACT_ATOMS: atom_id res chain seq x y z
N MET A 1 15.61 -21.80 18.36
CA MET A 1 14.26 -21.61 17.79
C MET A 1 13.54 -20.47 18.53
N THR A 2 14.07 -19.24 18.49
CA THR A 2 13.55 -18.11 19.30
C THR A 2 13.22 -16.84 18.51
N ASP A 3 13.38 -16.83 17.18
CA ASP A 3 13.05 -15.69 16.30
C ASP A 3 11.70 -15.79 15.58
N ASP A 4 11.03 -16.95 15.65
CA ASP A 4 9.77 -17.22 14.94
C ASP A 4 8.66 -16.17 15.15
N PRO A 5 8.39 -15.66 16.37
CA PRO A 5 7.32 -14.68 16.53
C PRO A 5 7.66 -13.32 15.88
N VAL A 6 8.93 -12.92 15.88
CA VAL A 6 9.36 -11.65 15.27
C VAL A 6 9.34 -11.75 13.75
N ALA A 7 9.86 -12.83 13.18
CA ALA A 7 9.84 -13.07 11.73
C ALA A 7 8.40 -13.15 11.21
N ARG A 8 7.51 -13.87 11.92
CA ARG A 8 6.08 -13.95 11.60
C ARG A 8 5.41 -12.58 11.61
N ASN A 9 5.65 -11.77 12.64
CA ASN A 9 5.02 -10.45 12.74
C ASN A 9 5.48 -9.52 11.62
N ARG A 10 6.77 -9.54 11.26
CA ARG A 10 7.32 -8.79 10.11
C ARG A 10 6.64 -9.20 8.81
N TRP A 11 6.48 -10.51 8.59
CA TRP A 11 5.79 -11.03 7.42
C TRP A 11 4.31 -10.61 7.37
N LEU A 12 3.59 -10.72 8.49
CA LEU A 12 2.18 -10.30 8.59
C LEU A 12 2.01 -8.82 8.29
N VAL A 13 2.91 -7.96 8.77
CA VAL A 13 2.87 -6.52 8.47
C VAL A 13 3.07 -6.26 6.97
N LEU A 14 4.02 -6.93 6.31
CA LEU A 14 4.22 -6.79 4.88
C LEU A 14 3.01 -7.25 4.07
N VAL A 15 2.37 -8.35 4.47
CA VAL A 15 1.14 -8.85 3.83
C VAL A 15 0.00 -7.85 4.03
N ALA A 16 -0.20 -7.35 5.25
CA ALA A 16 -1.24 -6.37 5.56
C ALA A 16 -1.08 -5.09 4.72
N ILE A 17 0.15 -4.57 4.57
CA ILE A 17 0.44 -3.41 3.72
C ILE A 17 0.06 -3.68 2.26
N ARG A 18 0.42 -4.86 1.73
CA ARG A 18 0.07 -5.23 0.35
C ARG A 18 -1.45 -5.29 0.13
N ILE A 19 -2.18 -5.86 1.09
CA ILE A 19 -3.64 -5.92 1.03
C ILE A 19 -4.23 -4.51 1.07
N ALA A 20 -3.82 -3.68 2.04
CA ALA A 20 -4.34 -2.32 2.19
C ALA A 20 -4.06 -1.44 0.97
N THR A 21 -2.86 -1.53 0.39
CA THR A 21 -2.48 -0.77 -0.80
C THR A 21 -3.19 -1.26 -2.06
N ALA A 22 -3.37 -2.57 -2.23
CA ALA A 22 -4.19 -3.13 -3.31
C ALA A 22 -5.64 -2.67 -3.21
N MET A 23 -6.24 -2.69 -2.01
CA MET A 23 -7.59 -2.16 -1.77
C MET A 23 -7.68 -0.67 -2.13
N GLY A 24 -6.69 0.13 -1.73
CA GLY A 24 -6.62 1.56 -2.10
C GLY A 24 -6.53 1.78 -3.60
N ALA A 25 -5.74 0.97 -4.31
CA ALA A 25 -5.61 1.05 -5.76
C ALA A 25 -6.93 0.68 -6.47
N VAL A 26 -7.59 -0.41 -6.05
CA VAL A 26 -8.89 -0.80 -6.60
C VAL A 26 -9.94 0.28 -6.32
N PHE A 27 -9.96 0.85 -5.12
CA PHE A 27 -10.87 1.94 -4.78
C PHE A 27 -10.67 3.17 -5.68
N GLY A 28 -9.42 3.62 -5.84
CA GLY A 28 -9.10 4.72 -6.75
C GLY A 28 -9.51 4.43 -8.19
N LEU A 29 -9.36 3.18 -8.64
CA LEU A 29 -9.75 2.75 -9.98
C LEU A 29 -11.28 2.76 -10.16
N ILE A 30 -12.04 2.36 -9.14
CA ILE A 30 -13.51 2.43 -9.15
C ILE A 30 -13.96 3.88 -9.23
N VAL A 31 -13.35 4.78 -8.44
CA VAL A 31 -13.64 6.23 -8.50
C VAL A 31 -13.33 6.78 -9.89
N LEU A 32 -12.17 6.44 -10.45
CA LEU A 32 -11.77 6.86 -11.79
C LEU A 32 -12.73 6.36 -12.88
N ALA A 33 -13.16 5.10 -12.80
CA ALA A 33 -14.04 4.48 -13.80
C ALA A 33 -15.47 5.04 -13.76
N ARG A 34 -15.97 5.42 -12.57
CA ARG A 34 -17.32 5.99 -12.40
C ARG A 34 -17.38 7.52 -12.41
N ALA A 35 -16.25 8.21 -12.52
CA ALA A 35 -16.19 9.66 -12.46
C ALA A 35 -16.89 10.32 -13.68
N PRO A 36 -17.93 11.15 -13.46
CA PRO A 36 -18.65 11.83 -14.53
C PRO A 36 -17.92 13.09 -15.04
N ASP A 37 -17.11 13.72 -14.18
CA ASP A 37 -16.39 14.95 -14.45
C ASP A 37 -14.85 14.76 -14.40
N THR A 38 -14.13 15.63 -15.11
CA THR A 38 -12.67 15.56 -15.25
C THR A 38 -11.96 15.71 -13.90
N GLY A 39 -12.53 16.51 -12.98
CA GLY A 39 -11.98 16.69 -11.63
C GLY A 39 -12.01 15.38 -10.82
N MET A 40 -13.15 14.70 -10.79
CA MET A 40 -13.29 13.42 -10.10
C MET A 40 -12.41 12.32 -10.72
N ARG A 41 -12.16 12.36 -12.04
CA ARG A 41 -11.19 11.47 -12.71
C ARG A 41 -9.76 11.71 -12.23
N VAL A 42 -9.32 12.96 -12.16
CA VAL A 42 -7.98 13.31 -11.67
C VAL A 42 -7.80 12.83 -10.22
N LEU A 43 -8.83 12.98 -9.38
CA LEU A 43 -8.81 12.50 -8.00
C LEU A 43 -8.68 10.97 -7.94
N GLY A 44 -9.46 10.23 -8.72
CA GLY A 44 -9.34 8.77 -8.83
C GLY A 44 -7.93 8.33 -9.25
N ALA A 45 -7.36 8.97 -10.27
CA ALA A 45 -6.00 8.70 -10.72
C ALA A 45 -4.95 9.02 -9.64
N ALA A 46 -5.10 10.15 -8.92
CA ALA A 46 -4.20 10.52 -7.83
C ALA A 46 -4.24 9.51 -6.68
N ILE A 47 -5.41 8.97 -6.34
CA ILE A 47 -5.57 7.92 -5.32
C ILE A 47 -4.86 6.64 -5.77
N VAL A 48 -5.06 6.21 -7.02
CA VAL A 48 -4.36 5.03 -7.57
C VAL A 48 -2.86 5.19 -7.49
N LEU A 49 -2.34 6.34 -7.97
CA LEU A 49 -0.90 6.63 -7.94
C LEU A 49 -0.37 6.67 -6.50
N SER A 50 -1.11 7.27 -5.57
CA SER A 50 -0.75 7.29 -4.15
C SER A 50 -0.71 5.89 -3.53
N ALA A 51 -1.66 5.03 -3.89
CA ALA A 51 -1.71 3.65 -3.41
C ALA A 51 -0.52 2.82 -3.93
N LEU A 52 -0.19 2.96 -5.22
CA LEU A 52 0.98 2.31 -5.83
C LEU A 52 2.28 2.82 -5.21
N TYR A 53 2.38 4.13 -4.96
CA TYR A 53 3.52 4.72 -4.28
C TYR A 53 3.66 4.18 -2.85
N ALA A 54 2.57 4.11 -2.08
CA ALA A 54 2.57 3.54 -0.74
C ALA A 54 2.98 2.05 -0.74
N MET A 55 2.51 1.27 -1.72
CA MET A 55 2.91 -0.13 -1.91
C MET A 55 4.43 -0.26 -2.10
N ALA A 56 5.05 0.71 -2.75
CA ALA A 56 6.47 0.74 -3.04
C ALA A 56 7.32 1.27 -1.86
N VAL A 57 6.86 2.32 -1.17
CA VAL A 57 7.66 3.03 -0.16
C VAL A 57 7.55 2.41 1.22
N VAL A 58 6.35 2.00 1.64
CA VAL A 58 6.14 1.50 3.01
C VAL A 58 6.98 0.25 3.30
N PRO A 59 7.02 -0.79 2.42
CA PRO A 59 7.86 -1.96 2.67
C PRO A 59 9.35 -1.61 2.73
N ARG A 60 9.83 -0.71 1.86
CA ARG A 60 11.24 -0.28 1.81
C ARG A 60 11.64 0.49 3.07
N GLY A 61 10.78 1.38 3.55
CA GLY A 61 11.01 2.09 4.82
C GLY A 61 11.02 1.14 6.02
N LEU A 62 10.15 0.13 6.00
CA LEU A 62 10.05 -0.86 7.07
C LEU A 62 11.27 -1.78 7.12
N THR A 63 11.75 -2.27 5.97
CA THR A 63 12.97 -3.07 5.90
C THR A 63 14.22 -2.27 6.28
N ALA A 64 14.31 -1.01 5.89
CA ALA A 64 15.39 -0.13 6.32
C ALA A 64 15.39 0.04 7.86
N LYS A 65 14.22 0.26 8.47
CA LYS A 65 14.09 0.34 9.93
C LYS A 65 14.47 -0.95 10.65
N TRP A 66 14.10 -2.11 10.10
CA TRP A 66 14.46 -3.41 10.68
C TRP A 66 15.93 -3.79 10.51
N ARG A 67 16.65 -3.14 9.58
CA ARG A 67 18.09 -3.34 9.38
C ARG A 67 18.93 -2.39 10.23
N SER A 68 18.39 -1.21 10.53
CA SER A 68 19.01 -0.21 11.41
C SER A 68 18.92 -0.56 12.90
N LYS A 69 18.15 -1.58 13.26
CA LYS A 69 17.87 -1.97 14.65
C LYS A 69 18.26 -3.42 14.85
#